data_AF-A0A7H4PB58-F1
#
_entry.id   AF-A0A7H4PB58-F1
#
_cell.length_a   1.000
_cell.length_b   1.000
_cell.length_c   1.000
_cell.angle_alpha   90.00
_cell.angle_beta   90.00
_cell.angle_gamma   90.00
#
_symmetry.space_group_name_H-M   'P 1'
#
loop_
_entity.id
_entity.type
_entity.pdbx_description
1 polymer ?
#
loop_
_entity_poly.entity_id
_entity_poly.type
_entity_poly.pdbx_seq_one_letter_code
_entity_poly.pdbx_strand_id
1 'polypeptide(L)'
;MTSRPQMIINVLQANPGQQFTARQLAQKIIDRYSAELAEKRKNPRFVSDEAFLSQITAEVGGSRTVKAKAMCPQVMTRDKPRPRLFYWGSLWLHRRMLMWPPNQQLKLLALPSIRYIQS
;
A
#
# COMPACT_ATOMS: atom_id res chain seq x y z
N MET A 1 -1.99 -14.51 15.23
CA MET A 1 -2.70 -13.35 14.65
C MET A 1 -1.80 -12.66 13.66
N THR A 2 -2.32 -12.40 12.46
CA THR A 2 -1.59 -11.72 11.41
C THR A 2 -1.36 -10.24 11.79
N SER A 3 -0.15 -9.72 11.62
CA SER A 3 0.15 -8.32 11.94
C SER A 3 -0.41 -7.39 10.86
N ARG A 4 -0.72 -6.13 11.19
CA ARG A 4 -1.20 -5.14 10.20
C ARG A 4 -0.29 -4.96 8.98
N PRO A 5 1.04 -4.80 9.15
CA PRO A 5 1.96 -4.76 8.02
C PRO A 5 1.90 -6.04 7.16
N GLN A 6 1.78 -7.21 7.80
CA GLN A 6 1.65 -8.47 7.07
C GLN A 6 0.32 -8.57 6.31
N MET A 7 -0.79 -8.10 6.89
CA MET A 7 -2.08 -8.03 6.21
C MET A 7 -2.02 -7.15 4.95
N ILE A 8 -1.33 -5.99 5.03
CA ILE A 8 -1.09 -5.12 3.88
C ILE A 8 -0.32 -5.86 2.78
N ILE A 9 0.80 -6.52 3.14
CA ILE A 9 1.61 -7.31 2.20
C ILE A 9 0.75 -8.37 1.52
N ASN A 10 0.04 -9.18 2.30
CA ASN A 10 -0.75 -10.29 1.79
C ASN A 10 -1.88 -9.83 0.85
N VAL A 11 -2.54 -8.71 1.15
CA VAL A 11 -3.59 -8.16 0.29
C VAL A 11 -3.00 -7.62 -1.01
N LEU A 12 -1.91 -6.85 -0.96
CA LEU A 12 -1.29 -6.32 -2.17
C LEU A 12 -0.74 -7.46 -3.05
N GLN A 13 -0.04 -8.43 -2.45
CA GLN A 13 0.50 -9.59 -3.16
C GLN A 13 -0.58 -10.41 -3.88
N ALA A 14 -1.76 -10.56 -3.27
CA ALA A 14 -2.89 -11.26 -3.87
C ALA A 14 -3.61 -10.46 -4.96
N ASN A 15 -3.31 -9.17 -5.13
CA ASN A 15 -3.92 -8.29 -6.12
C ASN A 15 -2.83 -7.59 -6.96
N PRO A 16 -1.96 -8.33 -7.67
CA PRO A 16 -0.90 -7.74 -8.47
C PRO A 16 -1.50 -6.88 -9.60
N GLY A 17 -0.84 -5.76 -9.92
CA GLY A 17 -1.31 -4.83 -10.95
C GLY A 17 -2.48 -3.92 -10.52
N GLN A 18 -3.12 -4.18 -9.38
CA GLN A 18 -4.16 -3.30 -8.85
C GLN A 18 -3.58 -2.22 -7.94
N GLN A 19 -4.27 -1.09 -7.89
CA GLN A 19 -3.94 0.04 -7.04
C GLN A 19 -5.11 0.36 -6.13
N PHE A 20 -4.81 0.65 -4.87
CA PHE A 20 -5.82 0.95 -3.86
C PHE A 20 -5.53 2.29 -3.19
N THR A 21 -6.57 3.03 -2.85
CA THR A 21 -6.47 4.05 -1.79
C THR A 21 -6.32 3.38 -0.41
N ALA A 22 -5.96 4.16 0.61
CA ALA A 22 -5.86 3.64 1.98
C ALA A 22 -7.19 3.02 2.46
N ARG A 23 -8.33 3.65 2.12
CA ARG A 23 -9.66 3.17 2.49
C ARG A 23 -10.02 1.88 1.78
N GLN A 24 -9.76 1.79 0.48
CA GLN A 24 -10.00 0.56 -0.30
C GLN A 24 -9.14 -0.60 0.21
N LEU A 25 -7.86 -0.32 0.53
CA LEU A 25 -6.98 -1.33 1.10
C LEU A 25 -7.43 -1.78 2.49
N ALA A 26 -7.89 -0.85 3.33
CA ALA A 26 -8.48 -1.16 4.63
C ALA A 26 -9.73 -2.05 4.50
N GLN A 27 -10.61 -1.75 3.54
CA GLN A 27 -11.78 -2.57 3.28
C GLN A 27 -11.38 -4.01 2.91
N LYS A 28 -10.45 -4.19 1.96
CA LYS A 28 -9.95 -5.52 1.59
C LYS A 28 -9.31 -6.28 2.76
N ILE A 29 -8.66 -5.58 3.68
CA ILE A 29 -8.12 -6.18 4.91
C ILE A 29 -9.26 -6.66 5.81
N ILE A 30 -10.30 -5.83 6.01
CA ILE A 30 -11.45 -6.19 6.83
C ILE A 30 -12.19 -7.39 6.24
N ASP A 31 -12.43 -7.38 4.94
CA ASP A 31 -13.14 -8.46 4.25
C ASP A 31 -12.37 -9.78 4.34
N ARG A 32 -11.05 -9.75 4.08
CA ARG A 32 -10.21 -10.95 4.09
C ARG A 32 -9.93 -11.51 5.48
N TYR A 33 -9.85 -10.65 6.49
CA TYR A 33 -9.46 -11.02 7.86
C TYR A 33 -10.60 -10.79 8.86
N SER A 34 -11.86 -10.86 8.42
CA SER A 34 -13.05 -10.57 9.24
C SER A 34 -13.08 -11.40 10.53
N ALA A 35 -12.79 -12.71 10.43
CA ALA A 35 -12.72 -13.60 11.60
C ALA A 35 -11.60 -13.20 12.58
N GLU A 36 -10.40 -12.90 12.09
CA GLU A 36 -9.28 -12.45 12.96
C GLU A 36 -9.53 -11.09 13.60
N LEU A 37 -10.31 -10.23 12.93
CA LEU A 37 -10.61 -8.88 13.39
C LEU A 37 -11.88 -8.80 14.23
N ALA A 38 -12.68 -9.87 14.31
CA ALA A 38 -13.95 -9.91 15.04
C ALA A 38 -13.80 -9.47 16.51
N GLU A 39 -12.79 -9.98 17.23
CA GLU A 39 -12.55 -9.60 18.62
C GLU A 39 -12.10 -8.14 18.76
N LYS A 40 -11.28 -7.64 17.83
CA LYS A 40 -10.89 -6.20 17.82
C LYS A 40 -12.10 -5.32 17.50
N ARG A 41 -13.02 -5.80 16.66
CA ARG A 41 -14.24 -5.09 16.23
C ARG A 41 -15.22 -4.91 17.40
N LYS A 42 -15.30 -5.85 18.34
CA LYS A 42 -16.13 -5.78 19.55
C LYS A 42 -15.72 -4.70 20.54
N ASN A 43 -14.58 -4.03 20.34
CA ASN A 43 -14.14 -2.98 21.24
C ASN A 43 -15.16 -1.81 21.24
N PRO A 44 -15.71 -1.42 22.42
CA PRO A 44 -16.79 -0.44 22.53
C PRO A 44 -16.41 0.96 22.03
N ARG A 45 -15.12 1.26 21.85
CA ARG A 45 -14.67 2.50 21.22
C ARG A 45 -15.14 2.65 19.77
N PHE A 46 -15.49 1.55 19.11
CA PHE A 46 -15.96 1.57 17.72
C PHE A 46 -17.47 1.64 17.68
N VAL A 47 -17.99 2.87 17.55
CA VAL A 47 -19.43 3.16 17.51
C VAL A 47 -20.12 2.58 16.26
N SER A 48 -19.39 2.33 15.18
CA SER A 48 -19.92 1.79 13.92
C SER A 48 -18.86 1.07 13.09
N ASP A 49 -19.29 0.36 12.03
CA ASP A 49 -18.37 -0.27 11.06
C ASP A 49 -17.50 0.78 10.36
N GLU A 50 -18.08 1.95 10.12
CA GLU A 50 -17.38 3.10 9.56
C GLU A 50 -16.27 3.60 10.50
N ALA A 51 -16.52 3.66 11.81
CA ALA A 51 -15.50 4.04 12.78
C ALA A 51 -14.32 3.05 12.79
N PHE A 52 -14.61 1.75 12.65
CA PHE A 52 -13.58 0.73 12.54
C PHE A 52 -12.80 0.83 11.23
N LEU A 53 -13.50 0.97 10.10
CA LEU A 53 -12.89 1.18 8.78
C LEU A 53 -11.99 2.41 8.77
N SER A 54 -12.43 3.52 9.36
CA SER A 54 -11.66 4.76 9.50
C SER A 54 -10.37 4.53 10.29
N GLN A 55 -10.45 3.80 11.42
CA GLN A 55 -9.27 3.42 12.19
C GLN A 55 -8.27 2.59 11.38
N ILE A 56 -8.74 1.56 10.66
CA ILE A 56 -7.86 0.71 9.83
C ILE A 56 -7.28 1.53 8.67
N THR A 57 -8.06 2.43 8.08
CA THR A 57 -7.61 3.36 7.03
C THR A 57 -6.47 4.25 7.53
N ALA A 58 -6.57 4.80 8.74
CA ALA A 58 -5.51 5.60 9.35
C ALA A 58 -4.25 4.77 9.65
N GLU A 59 -4.43 3.54 10.15
CA GLU A 59 -3.32 2.60 10.39
C GLU A 59 -2.57 2.29 9.08
N VAL A 60 -3.30 2.00 7.98
CA VAL A 60 -2.74 1.76 6.64
C VAL A 60 -2.04 3.00 6.09
N GLY A 61 -2.68 4.17 6.19
CA GLY A 61 -2.14 5.44 5.69
C GLY A 61 -0.89 5.94 6.40
N GLY A 62 -0.64 5.47 7.63
CA GLY A 62 0.47 5.89 8.48
C GLY A 62 1.63 4.89 8.55
N SER A 63 2.08 4.60 9.77
CA SER A 63 3.31 3.85 10.05
C SER A 63 3.27 2.37 9.65
N ARG A 64 2.08 1.77 9.45
CA ARG A 64 1.99 0.35 9.08
C ARG A 64 2.46 0.09 7.66
N THR A 65 2.24 1.02 6.74
CA THR A 65 2.80 0.92 5.39
C THR A 65 4.31 1.07 5.40
N VAL A 66 4.88 1.97 6.21
CA VAL A 66 6.35 2.10 6.34
C VAL A 66 6.97 0.78 6.79
N LYS A 67 6.38 0.13 7.81
CA LYS A 67 6.82 -1.20 8.27
C LYS A 67 6.63 -2.28 7.21
N ALA A 68 5.51 -2.26 6.47
CA ALA A 68 5.26 -3.22 5.40
C ALA A 68 6.30 -3.10 4.27
N LYS A 69 6.70 -1.88 3.90
CA LYS A 69 7.78 -1.62 2.93
C LYS A 69 9.14 -2.14 3.41
N ALA A 70 9.44 -1.96 4.69
CA ALA A 70 10.69 -2.48 5.28
C ALA A 70 10.73 -4.02 5.31
N MET A 71 9.58 -4.66 5.52
CA MET A 71 9.46 -6.13 5.50
C MET A 71 9.44 -6.71 4.08
N CYS A 72 8.80 -6.01 3.14
CA CYS A 72 8.61 -6.47 1.78
C CYS A 72 8.79 -5.31 0.79
N PRO A 73 9.93 -5.24 0.08
CA PRO A 73 10.23 -4.14 -0.83
C PRO A 73 9.30 -4.04 -2.06
N GLN A 74 8.47 -5.06 -2.31
CA GLN A 74 7.42 -5.02 -3.34
C GLN A 74 6.21 -4.20 -2.94
N VAL A 75 6.05 -3.83 -1.66
CA VAL A 75 5.01 -2.90 -1.25
C VAL A 75 5.39 -1.50 -1.75
N MET A 76 4.62 -0.96 -2.69
CA MET A 76 4.91 0.35 -3.28
C MET A 76 3.78 1.35 -3.00
N THR A 77 4.13 2.63 -3.01
CA THR A 77 3.18 3.73 -2.83
C THR A 77 3.41 4.81 -3.88
N ARG A 78 2.32 5.47 -4.31
CA ARG A 78 2.37 6.69 -5.11
C ARG A 78 1.74 7.83 -4.30
N ASP A 79 2.56 8.77 -3.84
CA ASP A 79 2.13 9.86 -2.97
C ASP A 79 1.43 11.00 -3.71
N LYS A 80 1.82 11.29 -4.95
CA LYS A 80 1.27 12.37 -5.78
C LYS A 80 0.89 11.88 -7.18
N PRO A 81 -0.18 12.42 -7.80
CA PRO A 81 -1.20 13.27 -7.17
C PRO A 81 -1.99 12.49 -6.10
N ARG A 82 -2.58 13.21 -5.14
CA ARG A 82 -3.44 12.60 -4.12
C ARG A 82 -4.73 12.06 -4.78
N PRO A 83 -5.36 11.03 -4.22
CA PRO A 83 -5.00 10.30 -2.99
C PRO A 83 -3.76 9.42 -3.15
N ARG A 84 -3.11 9.09 -2.02
CA ARG A 84 -1.98 8.14 -2.02
C ARG A 84 -2.48 6.77 -2.45
N LEU A 85 -1.80 6.17 -3.42
CA LEU A 85 -2.10 4.81 -3.88
C LEU A 85 -1.09 3.81 -3.32
N PHE A 86 -1.56 2.59 -3.08
CA PHE A 86 -0.83 1.44 -2.57
C PHE A 86 -0.99 0.30 -3.57
N TYR A 87 0.11 -0.34 -3.94
CA TYR A 87 0.11 -1.38 -4.97
C TYR A 87 1.26 -2.35 -4.80
N TRP A 88 1.12 -3.51 -5.43
CA TRP A 88 2.17 -4.51 -5.50
C TRP A 88 3.11 -4.23 -6.68
N GLY A 89 4.38 -3.99 -6.37
CA GLY A 89 5.43 -3.74 -7.34
C GLY A 89 5.84 -5.03 -8.08
N SER A 90 6.12 -4.89 -9.37
CA SER A 90 6.74 -5.95 -10.16
C SER A 90 8.20 -6.15 -9.71
N LEU A 91 8.61 -7.41 -9.51
CA LEU A 91 9.96 -7.80 -9.11
C LEU A 91 11.05 -7.20 -10.02
N TRP A 92 10.71 -7.00 -11.31
CA TRP A 92 11.59 -6.48 -12.34
C TRP A 92 12.13 -5.07 -12.06
N LEU A 93 11.33 -4.20 -11.42
CA LEU A 93 11.78 -2.85 -11.07
C LEU A 93 12.79 -2.87 -9.91
N HIS A 94 12.63 -3.79 -8.95
CA HIS A 94 13.55 -3.89 -7.81
C HIS A 94 14.93 -4.41 -8.23
N ARG A 95 14.98 -5.41 -9.12
CA ARG A 95 16.24 -5.95 -9.65
C ARG A 95 17.00 -4.94 -10.52
N ARG A 96 16.28 -4.10 -11.27
CA ARG A 96 16.90 -3.06 -12.12
C ARG A 96 17.34 -1.82 -11.33
N MET A 97 16.65 -1.49 -10.22
CA MET A 97 17.00 -0.38 -9.34
C MET A 97 18.22 -0.68 -8.44
N LEU A 98 18.41 -1.96 -8.04
CA LEU A 98 19.61 -2.42 -7.34
C LEU A 98 20.86 -2.52 -8.25
N MET A 99 20.68 -2.62 -9.56
CA MET A 99 21.80 -2.64 -10.53
C MET A 99 22.23 -1.24 -10.98
N TRP A 100 21.62 -0.17 -10.47
CA TRP A 100 21.94 1.19 -10.87
C TRP A 100 23.00 1.80 -9.94
N PRO A 101 24.09 2.40 -10.45
CA PRO A 101 25.10 3.04 -9.61
C PRO A 101 24.49 4.21 -8.81
N PRO A 102 24.91 4.43 -7.55
CA PRO A 102 24.28 5.38 -6.62
C PRO A 102 24.12 6.81 -7.18
N ASN A 103 25.05 7.22 -8.05
CA ASN A 103 25.13 8.55 -8.66
C ASN A 103 24.06 8.84 -9.72
N GLN A 104 23.22 7.87 -10.09
CA GLN A 104 22.19 8.07 -11.10
C GLN A 104 20.76 7.74 -10.60
N GLN A 105 20.59 7.38 -9.33
CA GLN A 105 19.28 7.19 -8.70
C GLN A 105 18.44 8.49 -8.63
N LEU A 106 19.06 9.67 -8.80
CA LEU A 106 18.43 10.99 -8.72
C LEU A 106 17.82 11.53 -10.03
N LYS A 107 17.91 10.81 -11.16
CA LYS A 107 17.42 11.32 -12.47
C LYS A 107 15.92 11.12 -12.74
N LEU A 108 15.17 10.45 -11.87
CA LEU A 108 13.73 10.16 -12.10
C LEU A 108 12.75 11.23 -11.57
N LEU A 109 13.24 12.32 -10.95
CA LEU A 109 12.39 13.45 -10.54
C LEU A 109 12.49 14.68 -11.47
N ALA A 110 13.21 14.58 -12.59
CA ALA A 110 13.49 15.70 -13.49
C ALA A 110 13.26 15.37 -14.98
N LEU A 111 12.29 14.51 -15.31
CA LEU A 111 11.85 14.37 -16.70
C LEU A 111 10.56 15.18 -16.88
N PRO A 112 10.56 16.23 -17.74
CA PRO A 112 9.31 16.80 -18.22
C PRO A 112 8.59 15.72 -19.02
N SER A 113 7.28 15.61 -18.81
CA SER A 113 6.39 14.75 -19.59
C SER A 113 6.68 14.91 -21.08
N ILE A 114 7.35 13.92 -21.69
CA ILE A 114 7.54 13.86 -23.14
C ILE A 114 6.19 13.48 -23.73
N ARG A 115 5.51 14.48 -24.29
CA ARG A 115 4.47 14.30 -25.30
C ARG A 115 5.08 13.61 -26.52
N TYR A 116 4.46 12.52 -26.99
CA TYR A 116 4.45 12.05 -28.38
C TYR A 116 3.18 11.18 -28.50
N ILE A 117 2.08 11.68 -29.04
CA ILE A 117 1.70 11.67 -30.47
C ILE A 117 1.89 10.28 -31.09
N GLN A 118 0.79 9.52 -31.16
CA GLN A 118 0.42 8.68 -32.29
C GLN A 118 -1.12 8.59 -32.39
N SER A 119 -1.69 9.42 -33.27
CA SER A 119 -2.81 9.11 -34.17
C SER A 119 -2.92 10.26 -35.16
#